data_AF-A0A918NL90-F1
#
_entry.id   AF-A0A918NL90-F1
#
_cell.length_a   1.000
_cell.length_b   1.000
_cell.length_c   1.000
_cell.angle_alpha   90.00
_cell.angle_beta   90.00
_cell.angle_gamma   90.00
#
_symmetry.space_group_name_H-M   'P 1'
#
loop_
_entity.id
_entity.type
_entity.pdbx_description
1 polymer ?
#
loop_
_entity_poly.entity_id
_entity_poly.type
_entity_poly.pdbx_seq_one_letter_code
_entity_poly.pdbx_strand_id
1 'polypeptide(L)'
;MLDRVTRNLQPSGEPEAGEPESGEAFAVEGEDLPVLLERLLGESGGRTQKDLAAEAGISYPTLNAWMNRTRGTSRIDPERLRAMVEVFRRWGVRTTPREFFASVGRPVPGPSGDEREAQLLRLYRQLPESRQRALVKNAEAMLQLSRAT
;
A
#
# COMPACT_ATOMS: atom_id res chain seq x y z
N MET A 1 -47.70 -40.30 -7.39
CA MET A 1 -48.15 -39.96 -6.03
C MET A 1 -47.19 -40.63 -5.06
N LEU A 2 -46.36 -39.85 -4.35
CA LEU A 2 -46.37 -39.71 -2.88
C LEU A 2 -45.82 -40.99 -2.20
N ASP A 3 -44.79 -41.03 -1.36
CA ASP A 3 -44.39 -40.10 -0.30
C ASP A 3 -42.99 -40.52 0.25
N ARG A 4 -42.14 -39.53 0.53
CA ARG A 4 -41.30 -39.29 1.73
C ARG A 4 -40.32 -40.34 2.31
N VAL A 5 -39.02 -40.00 2.43
CA VAL A 5 -38.30 -39.45 3.63
C VAL A 5 -37.96 -40.57 4.64
N THR A 6 -36.71 -40.96 4.90
CA THR A 6 -35.60 -40.19 5.50
C THR A 6 -34.25 -40.79 5.09
N ARG A 7 -33.30 -39.96 4.65
CA ARG A 7 -31.87 -40.33 4.62
C ARG A 7 -31.10 -39.37 5.51
N ASN A 8 -30.22 -39.99 6.28
CA ASN A 8 -29.37 -39.45 7.33
C ASN A 8 -28.79 -38.06 7.10
N LEU A 9 -28.80 -37.31 8.19
CA LEU A 9 -28.23 -36.01 8.41
C LEU A 9 -26.68 -36.08 8.40
N GLN A 10 -26.08 -35.22 7.56
CA GLN A 10 -24.72 -34.63 7.62
C GLN A 10 -23.49 -35.53 7.39
N PRO A 11 -22.46 -35.01 6.67
CA PRO A 11 -21.59 -33.97 7.24
C PRO A 11 -21.11 -32.86 6.29
N SER A 12 -20.52 -31.83 6.92
CA SER A 12 -19.52 -30.88 6.39
C SER A 12 -20.10 -29.74 5.53
N GLY A 13 -20.22 -28.51 6.03
CA GLY A 13 -19.12 -27.74 6.59
C GLY A 13 -18.44 -27.00 5.43
N GLU A 14 -19.08 -25.93 4.97
CA GLU A 14 -18.50 -25.01 3.99
C GLU A 14 -17.30 -24.30 4.65
N PRO A 15 -16.09 -24.34 4.05
CA PRO A 15 -15.08 -23.36 4.41
C PRO A 15 -15.42 -22.05 3.70
N GLU A 16 -15.60 -21.00 4.52
CA GLU A 16 -15.68 -19.61 4.10
C GLU A 16 -14.62 -19.29 3.05
N ALA A 17 -15.04 -18.53 2.05
CA ALA A 17 -14.17 -17.91 1.08
C ALA A 17 -13.19 -17.00 1.82
N GLY A 18 -12.00 -17.52 2.11
CA GLY A 18 -10.87 -16.75 2.59
C GLY A 18 -10.60 -15.61 1.62
N GLU A 19 -10.77 -14.39 2.12
CA GLU A 19 -10.27 -13.18 1.51
C GLU A 19 -8.79 -13.39 1.17
N PRO A 20 -8.31 -12.98 -0.01
CA PRO A 20 -6.89 -13.03 -0.28
C PRO A 20 -6.20 -12.00 0.63
N GLU A 21 -5.63 -12.47 1.74
CA GLU A 21 -4.72 -11.72 2.61
C GLU A 21 -3.64 -11.08 1.75
N SER A 22 -3.88 -9.81 1.44
CA SER A 22 -3.07 -9.04 0.53
C SER A 22 -1.92 -8.43 1.33
N GLY A 23 -0.86 -9.21 1.57
CA GLY A 23 0.46 -8.69 1.92
C GLY A 23 0.61 -8.07 3.31
N GLU A 24 -0.01 -8.66 4.33
CA GLU A 24 0.20 -8.29 5.73
C GLU A 24 1.49 -8.90 6.26
N ALA A 25 2.65 -8.28 6.01
CA ALA A 25 3.89 -8.69 6.69
C ALA A 25 4.94 -7.59 6.88
N PHE A 26 4.63 -6.32 6.63
CA PHE A 26 5.65 -5.25 6.73
C PHE A 26 5.22 -4.00 7.51
N ALA A 27 3.93 -3.84 7.82
CA ALA A 27 3.50 -2.79 8.73
C ALA A 27 3.51 -3.32 10.16
N VAL A 28 4.57 -3.04 10.92
CA VAL A 28 4.53 -3.16 12.38
C VAL A 28 3.55 -2.11 12.87
N GLU A 29 2.33 -2.52 13.25
CA GLU A 29 1.33 -1.60 13.77
C GLU A 29 1.88 -0.85 14.99
N GLY A 30 1.90 0.49 14.92
CA GLY A 30 2.34 1.36 16.02
C GLY A 30 3.78 1.87 15.95
N GLU A 31 4.55 1.56 14.90
CA GLU A 31 5.89 2.16 14.69
C GLU A 31 5.77 3.67 14.37
N ASP A 32 6.40 4.54 15.17
CA ASP A 32 6.47 5.98 14.89
C ASP A 32 7.55 6.30 13.84
N LEU A 33 7.44 7.43 13.14
CA LEU A 33 8.36 7.78 12.03
C LEU A 33 9.86 7.69 12.41
N PRO A 34 10.31 8.14 13.60
CA PRO A 34 11.69 7.94 14.02
C PRO A 34 12.12 6.46 14.06
N VAL A 35 11.32 5.58 14.67
CA VAL A 35 11.66 4.15 14.78
C VAL A 35 11.73 3.52 13.39
N LEU A 36 10.77 3.85 12.51
CA LEU A 36 10.78 3.42 11.12
C LEU A 36 12.07 3.84 10.40
N LEU A 37 12.46 5.11 10.53
CA LEU A 37 13.65 5.63 9.88
C LEU A 37 14.95 5.03 10.43
N GLU A 38 15.05 4.81 11.75
CA GLU A 38 16.18 4.14 12.39
C GLU A 38 16.37 2.72 11.85
N ARG A 39 15.28 1.96 11.77
CA ARG A 39 15.29 0.59 11.23
C ARG A 39 15.72 0.58 9.76
N LEU A 40 15.08 1.40 8.92
CA LEU A 40 15.38 1.45 7.48
C LEU A 40 16.81 1.93 7.20
N LEU A 41 17.34 2.86 8.00
CA LEU A 41 18.74 3.28 7.92
C LEU A 41 19.69 2.14 8.32
N GLY A 42 19.35 1.36 9.35
CA GLY A 42 20.10 0.16 9.73
C GLY A 42 20.17 -0.89 8.60
N GLU A 43 19.11 -1.02 7.81
CA GLU A 43 19.04 -1.92 6.66
C GLU A 43 19.78 -1.39 5.40
N SER A 44 20.06 -0.09 5.35
CA SER A 44 20.55 0.59 4.14
C SER A 44 22.05 0.44 3.83
N GLY A 45 22.75 -0.47 4.51
CA GLY A 45 24.15 -0.80 4.17
C GLY A 45 25.14 0.34 4.40
N GLY A 46 24.94 1.16 5.44
CA GLY A 46 25.84 2.26 5.82
C GLY A 46 25.48 3.63 5.25
N ARG A 47 24.31 3.78 4.60
CA ARG A 47 23.77 5.11 4.27
C ARG A 47 23.38 5.86 5.52
N THR A 48 23.51 7.17 5.46
CA THR A 48 23.30 8.04 6.61
C THR A 48 22.01 8.85 6.48
N GLN A 49 21.54 9.38 7.60
CA GLN A 49 20.46 10.37 7.63
C GLN A 49 20.76 11.59 6.73
N LYS A 50 22.04 11.97 6.58
CA LYS A 50 22.45 13.07 5.71
C LYS A 50 22.25 12.73 4.23
N ASP A 51 22.52 11.49 3.85
CA ASP A 51 22.29 11.00 2.49
C ASP A 51 20.79 10.99 2.18
N LEU A 52 19.97 10.52 3.14
CA LEU A 52 18.51 10.50 3.01
C LEU A 52 17.95 11.92 2.82
N ALA A 53 18.40 12.86 3.64
CA ALA A 53 18.02 14.27 3.53
C ALA A 53 18.36 14.83 2.14
N ALA A 54 19.60 14.63 1.68
CA ALA A 54 20.05 15.13 0.39
C ALA A 54 19.26 14.54 -0.78
N GLU A 55 19.09 13.21 -0.81
CA GLU A 55 18.41 12.53 -1.92
C GLU A 55 16.89 12.70 -1.92
N ALA A 56 16.27 12.88 -0.75
CA ALA A 56 14.82 13.12 -0.64
C ALA A 56 14.44 14.61 -0.82
N GLY A 57 15.43 15.50 -0.98
CA GLY A 57 15.19 16.95 -1.07
C GLY A 57 14.67 17.56 0.24
N ILE A 58 15.00 16.95 1.38
CA ILE A 58 14.59 17.41 2.72
C ILE A 58 15.80 18.04 3.40
N SER A 59 15.64 19.21 4.03
CA SER A 59 16.78 19.80 4.75
C SER A 59 17.20 18.89 5.92
N TYR A 60 18.51 18.67 6.07
CA TYR A 60 19.04 17.84 7.15
C TYR A 60 18.52 18.25 8.55
N PRO A 61 18.45 19.55 8.92
CA PRO A 61 17.88 19.95 10.21
C PRO A 61 16.41 19.54 10.38
N THR A 62 15.63 19.54 9.31
CA THR A 62 14.22 19.12 9.35
C THR A 62 14.11 17.62 9.60
N LEU A 63 14.86 16.81 8.86
CA LEU A 63 14.88 15.36 9.05
C LEU A 63 15.41 15.00 10.44
N ASN A 64 16.46 15.70 10.91
CA ASN A 64 17.00 15.52 12.25
C ASN A 64 16.00 15.87 13.35
N ALA A 65 15.19 16.91 13.15
CA ALA A 65 14.16 17.28 14.11
C ALA A 65 13.04 16.23 14.19
N TRP A 66 12.72 15.56 13.08
CA TRP A 66 11.78 14.45 13.08
C TRP A 66 12.36 13.22 13.78
N MET A 67 13.58 12.81 13.44
CA MET A 67 14.28 11.70 14.09
C MET A 67 14.37 11.86 15.61
N ASN A 68 14.68 13.07 16.09
CA ASN A 68 14.79 13.36 17.52
C ASN A 68 13.46 13.70 18.20
N ARG A 69 12.32 13.56 17.51
CA ARG A 69 10.97 13.91 18.02
C ARG A 69 10.82 15.36 18.49
N THR A 70 11.72 16.25 18.06
CA THR A 70 11.69 17.67 18.45
C THR A 70 10.75 18.52 17.58
N ARG A 71 10.31 17.96 16.44
CA ARG A 71 9.26 18.53 15.59
C ARG A 71 8.19 17.49 15.31
N GLY A 72 6.92 17.90 15.42
CA GLY A 72 5.78 17.05 15.08
C GLY A 72 5.79 16.59 13.62
N THR A 73 5.46 15.31 13.40
CA THR A 73 5.46 14.64 12.10
C THR A 73 4.08 14.65 11.43
N SER A 74 3.04 15.05 12.15
CA SER A 74 1.66 15.05 11.66
C SER A 74 1.40 16.01 10.51
N ARG A 75 2.25 17.02 10.25
CA ARG A 75 2.11 17.99 9.14
C ARG A 75 3.15 17.81 8.03
N ILE A 76 3.80 16.65 7.96
CA ILE A 76 4.72 16.36 6.87
C ILE A 76 3.94 16.31 5.55
N ASP A 77 4.48 16.98 4.54
CA ASP A 77 3.96 16.93 3.17
C ASP A 77 3.97 15.47 2.67
N PRO A 78 2.83 14.93 2.20
CA PRO A 78 2.75 13.59 1.59
C PRO A 78 3.86 13.29 0.58
N GLU A 79 4.29 14.30 -0.18
CA GLU A 79 5.32 14.10 -1.20
C GLU A 79 6.71 13.86 -0.60
N ARG A 80 6.98 14.39 0.59
CA ARG A 80 8.23 14.10 1.32
C ARG A 80 8.25 12.67 1.84
N LEU A 81 7.09 12.13 2.25
CA LEU A 81 6.98 10.73 2.65
C LEU A 81 7.26 9.81 1.46
N ARG A 82 6.66 10.12 0.29
CA ARG A 82 6.93 9.39 -0.95
C ARG A 82 8.40 9.49 -1.38
N ALA A 83 8.99 10.67 -1.30
CA ALA A 83 10.40 10.87 -1.63
C ALA A 83 11.32 9.97 -0.77
N MET A 84 11.09 9.88 0.54
CA MET A 84 11.87 8.99 1.41
C MET A 84 11.70 7.52 1.04
N VAL A 85 10.47 7.07 0.72
CA VAL A 85 10.21 5.70 0.25
C VAL A 85 11.03 5.39 -1.01
N GLU A 86 11.02 6.31 -1.98
CA GLU A 86 11.76 6.12 -3.22
C GLU A 86 13.28 6.09 -3.00
N VAL A 87 13.81 6.90 -2.09
CA VAL A 87 15.23 6.85 -1.70
C VAL A 87 15.58 5.48 -1.11
N PHE A 88 14.81 4.98 -0.13
CA PHE A 88 15.07 3.68 0.48
C PHE A 88 14.98 2.53 -0.54
N ARG A 89 14.00 2.58 -1.44
CA ARG A 89 13.89 1.60 -2.54
C ARG A 89 15.10 1.63 -3.47
N ARG A 90 15.61 2.81 -3.82
CA ARG A 90 16.86 2.95 -4.60
C ARG A 90 18.07 2.39 -3.87
N TRP A 91 18.08 2.47 -2.54
CA TRP A 91 19.11 1.85 -1.71
C TRP A 91 18.93 0.34 -1.51
N GLY A 92 17.88 -0.26 -2.12
CA GLY A 92 17.60 -1.69 -2.04
C GLY A 92 16.84 -2.09 -0.77
N VAL A 93 16.42 -1.14 0.06
CA VAL A 93 15.63 -1.38 1.26
C VAL A 93 14.16 -1.50 0.88
N ARG A 94 13.49 -2.56 1.36
CA ARG A 94 12.07 -2.79 1.10
C ARG A 94 11.23 -1.98 2.07
N THR A 95 10.48 -1.01 1.54
CA THR A 95 9.50 -0.24 2.31
C THR A 95 8.36 0.24 1.42
N THR A 96 7.27 0.66 2.04
CA THR A 96 6.03 1.08 1.38
C THR A 96 5.59 2.47 1.82
N PRO A 97 4.87 3.23 0.97
CA PRO A 97 4.22 4.46 1.42
C PRO A 97 3.30 4.20 2.62
N ARG A 98 2.59 3.08 2.63
CA ARG A 98 1.72 2.68 3.74
C ARG A 98 2.42 2.73 5.10
N GLU A 99 3.63 2.17 5.22
CA GLU A 99 4.44 2.24 6.45
C GLU A 99 4.73 3.69 6.86
N PHE A 100 5.18 4.53 5.91
CA PHE A 100 5.49 5.93 6.19
C PHE A 100 4.27 6.75 6.61
N PHE A 101 3.12 6.60 5.94
CA PHE A 101 1.89 7.32 6.30
C PHE A 101 1.33 6.85 7.65
N ALA A 102 1.37 5.54 7.92
CA ALA A 102 0.99 4.99 9.21
C ALA A 102 1.87 5.55 10.34
N SER A 103 3.18 5.65 10.11
CA SER A 103 4.15 6.12 11.12
C SER A 103 4.00 7.58 11.56
N VAL A 104 3.27 8.38 10.78
CA VAL A 104 2.94 9.78 11.12
C VAL A 104 1.50 9.96 11.63
N GLY A 105 0.81 8.85 11.94
CA GLY A 105 -0.55 8.86 12.46
C GLY A 105 -1.59 9.36 11.46
N ARG A 106 -1.31 9.26 10.16
CA ARG A 106 -2.25 9.65 9.11
C ARG A 106 -2.91 8.40 8.51
N PRO A 107 -4.24 8.43 8.26
CA PRO A 107 -4.85 7.40 7.44
C PRO A 107 -4.15 7.41 6.08
N VAL A 108 -3.77 6.22 5.61
CA VAL A 108 -3.09 6.03 4.33
C VAL A 108 -3.99 6.64 3.25
N PRO A 109 -3.57 7.71 2.55
CA PRO A 109 -4.32 8.19 1.40
C PRO A 109 -4.49 7.02 0.44
N GLY A 110 -5.69 6.81 -0.12
CA GLY A 110 -5.91 5.75 -1.11
C GLY A 110 -4.83 5.80 -2.20
N PRO A 111 -4.57 4.68 -2.91
CA PRO A 111 -3.39 4.56 -3.77
C PRO A 111 -3.27 5.76 -4.71
N SER A 112 -2.06 6.25 -4.94
CA SER A 112 -1.80 7.37 -5.85
C SER A 112 -2.39 7.08 -7.24
N GLY A 113 -2.55 8.12 -8.09
CA GLY A 113 -2.99 7.90 -9.47
C GLY A 113 -2.17 6.83 -10.17
N ASP A 114 -0.84 6.94 -10.06
CA ASP A 114 0.13 6.01 -10.63
C ASP A 114 0.05 4.61 -10.00
N GLU A 115 -0.19 4.50 -8.70
CA GLU A 115 -0.35 3.21 -8.02
C GLU A 115 -1.64 2.50 -8.44
N ARG A 116 -2.75 3.25 -8.58
CA ARG A 116 -4.01 2.71 -9.10
C ARG A 116 -3.87 2.25 -10.53
N GLU A 117 -3.18 3.03 -11.36
CA GLU A 117 -2.91 2.67 -12.74
C GLU A 117 -2.02 1.42 -12.84
N ALA A 118 -0.92 1.39 -12.09
CA ALA A 118 -0.03 0.23 -12.04
C ALA A 118 -0.76 -1.02 -11.56
N GLN A 119 -1.63 -0.90 -10.55
CA GLN A 119 -2.46 -1.98 -10.06
C GLN A 119 -3.43 -2.48 -11.14
N LEU A 120 -4.13 -1.58 -11.83
CA LEU A 120 -5.06 -1.92 -12.91
C LEU A 120 -4.34 -2.63 -14.05
N LEU A 121 -3.20 -2.11 -14.50
CA LEU A 121 -2.39 -2.71 -15.57
C LEU A 121 -1.88 -4.10 -15.17
N ARG A 122 -1.44 -4.27 -13.92
CA ARG A 122 -0.99 -5.56 -13.39
C ARG A 122 -2.11 -6.61 -13.41
N LEU A 123 -3.33 -6.22 -13.04
CA LEU A 123 -4.49 -7.11 -13.09
C LEU A 123 -4.88 -7.43 -14.54
N TYR A 124 -4.94 -6.41 -15.40
CA TYR A 124 -5.28 -6.56 -16.81
C TYR A 124 -4.37 -7.58 -17.53
N ARG A 125 -3.05 -7.49 -17.33
CA ARG A 125 -2.07 -8.39 -17.95
C ARG A 125 -2.20 -9.87 -17.55
N GLN A 126 -2.76 -10.15 -16.37
CA GLN A 126 -2.96 -11.52 -15.88
C GLN A 126 -4.29 -12.14 -16.37
N LEU A 127 -5.19 -11.34 -16.91
CA LEU A 127 -6.47 -11.82 -17.40
C LEU A 127 -6.32 -12.46 -18.79
N PRO A 128 -7.06 -13.55 -19.09
CA PRO A 128 -7.24 -14.03 -20.45
C PRO A 128 -7.83 -12.94 -21.36
N GLU A 129 -7.54 -13.00 -22.65
CA GLU A 129 -7.93 -11.96 -23.62
C GLU A 129 -9.45 -11.68 -23.63
N SER A 130 -10.28 -12.72 -23.47
CA SER A 130 -11.74 -12.57 -23.39
C SER A 130 -12.17 -11.72 -22.20
N ARG A 131 -11.50 -11.85 -21.05
CA ARG A 131 -11.76 -11.07 -19.84
C ARG A 131 -11.16 -9.67 -19.92
N GLN A 132 -10.03 -9.50 -20.60
CA GLN A 132 -9.48 -8.19 -20.92
C GLN A 132 -10.48 -7.35 -21.74
N ARG A 133 -11.04 -7.92 -22.82
CA ARG A 133 -12.07 -7.26 -23.64
C ARG A 133 -13.32 -6.91 -22.82
N ALA A 134 -13.76 -7.80 -21.93
CA ALA A 134 -14.90 -7.54 -21.05
C ALA A 134 -14.61 -6.39 -20.07
N LEU A 135 -13.40 -6.32 -19.50
CA LEU A 135 -12.98 -5.23 -18.62
C LEU A 135 -13.02 -3.88 -19.35
N VAL A 136 -12.49 -3.82 -20.58
CA VAL A 136 -12.51 -2.60 -21.41
C VAL A 136 -13.95 -2.15 -21.66
N LYS A 137 -14.84 -3.06 -22.07
CA LYS A 137 -16.26 -2.75 -22.31
C LYS A 137 -16.96 -2.18 -21.07
N ASN A 138 -16.68 -2.76 -19.89
CA ASN A 138 -17.22 -2.24 -18.64
C ASN A 138 -16.67 -0.85 -18.30
N ALA A 139 -15.37 -0.61 -18.52
CA ALA A 139 -14.75 0.69 -18.32
C ALA A 139 -15.34 1.76 -19.26
N GLU A 140 -15.57 1.42 -20.53
CA GLU A 140 -16.24 2.28 -21.50
C GLU A 140 -17.67 2.63 -21.07
N ALA A 141 -18.44 1.64 -20.59
CA ALA A 141 -19.79 1.87 -20.08
C ALA A 141 -19.80 2.80 -18.86
N MET A 142 -18.89 2.60 -17.91
CA MET A 142 -18.72 3.49 -16.76
C MET A 142 -18.38 4.92 -17.19
N LEU A 143 -17.51 5.09 -18.19
CA LEU A 143 -17.14 6.40 -18.73
C LEU A 143 -18.30 7.09 -19.45
N GLN A 144 -19.17 6.33 -20.13
CA GLN A 144 -20.37 6.89 -20.75
C GLN A 144 -21.35 7.40 -19.69
N LEU A 145 -21.60 6.62 -18.63
CA LEU A 145 -22.48 7.00 -17.53
C LEU A 145 -21.98 8.25 -16.79
N SER A 146 -20.66 8.36 -16.57
CA SER A 146 -20.07 9.52 -15.90
C SER A 146 -20.17 10.83 -16.70
N ARG A 147 -20.39 10.75 -18.03
CA ARG A 147 -20.55 11.91 -18.91
C ARG A 147 -22.00 12.34 -19.08
N ALA A 148 -22.95 11.48 -18.69
CA ALA A 148 -24.38 11.73 -18.76
C ALA A 148 -24.92 12.42 -17.49
N THR A 149 -24.09 12.53 -16.44
CA THR A 149 -24.35 13.28 -15.21
C THR A 149 -23.66 14.64 -15.29
#